data_AF-A0A699V1F4-F1
#
_entry.id   AF-A0A699V1F4-F1
#
_cell.length_a   1.000
_cell.length_b   1.000
_cell.length_c   1.000
_cell.angle_alpha   90.00
_cell.angle_beta   90.00
_cell.angle_gamma   90.00
#
_symmetry.space_group_name_H-M   'P 1'
#
loop_
_entity.id
_entity.type
_entity.pdbx_description
1 polymer ?
#
loop_
_entity_poly.entity_id
_entity_poly.type
_entity_poly.pdbx_seq_one_letter_code
_entity_poly.pdbx_strand_id
1 'polypeptide(L)'
;MFYADDAVFMSQWSDSNIDTIVHVLECFYRVSGMRINMRKSKLMGIFVEKNRVDFAACKIGCLTFESPFSYLGSKVGALMSRIHSWNEIVDRVIARISKWKMKTLSIGGRLTLLKSVLGSMPVYHMSIFKFPMKVC
;
A
#
# COMPACT_ATOMS: atom_id res chain seq x y z
N MET A 1 -9.79 0.48 -7.24
CA MET A 1 -9.23 -0.86 -6.94
C MET A 1 -9.88 -1.35 -5.65
N PHE A 2 -10.22 -2.63 -5.58
CA PHE A 2 -10.86 -3.24 -4.40
C PHE A 2 -10.11 -4.52 -4.04
N TYR A 3 -9.83 -4.71 -2.75
CA TYR A 3 -9.25 -5.93 -2.22
C TYR A 3 -9.79 -6.18 -0.82
N ALA A 4 -10.54 -7.27 -0.63
CA ALA A 4 -11.24 -7.55 0.64
C ALA A 4 -12.04 -6.33 1.13
N ASP A 5 -11.67 -5.77 2.28
CA ASP A 5 -12.27 -4.57 2.87
C ASP A 5 -11.61 -3.24 2.46
N ASP A 6 -10.48 -3.29 1.74
CA ASP A 6 -9.74 -2.12 1.27
C ASP A 6 -10.21 -1.67 -0.12
N ALA A 7 -10.64 -0.41 -0.21
CA ALA A 7 -11.05 0.23 -1.45
C ALA A 7 -10.22 1.49 -1.73
N VAL A 8 -9.77 1.65 -2.97
CA VAL A 8 -9.05 2.84 -3.46
C VAL A 8 -9.80 3.43 -4.64
N PHE A 9 -10.18 4.70 -4.51
CA PHE A 9 -10.81 5.50 -5.54
C PHE A 9 -9.79 6.50 -6.11
N MET A 10 -9.72 6.61 -7.42
CA MET A 10 -8.86 7.57 -8.13
C MET A 10 -9.72 8.36 -9.10
N SER A 11 -9.75 9.68 -8.94
CA SER A 11 -10.49 10.60 -9.79
C SER A 11 -9.72 11.90 -9.98
N GLN A 12 -10.10 12.70 -10.98
CA GLN A 12 -9.60 14.07 -11.09
C GLN A 12 -10.07 14.89 -9.89
N TRP A 13 -9.21 15.80 -9.42
CA TRP A 13 -9.52 16.67 -8.30
C TRP A 13 -10.57 17.70 -8.68
N SER A 14 -11.77 17.54 -8.12
CA SER A 14 -12.86 18.52 -8.20
C SER A 14 -13.83 18.27 -7.05
N ASP A 15 -14.40 19.33 -6.48
CA ASP A 15 -15.32 19.19 -5.35
C ASP A 15 -16.58 18.38 -5.72
N SER A 16 -17.04 18.48 -6.97
CA SER A 16 -18.15 17.66 -7.51
C SER A 16 -17.84 16.16 -7.52
N ASN A 17 -16.66 15.75 -7.98
CA ASN A 17 -16.24 14.34 -7.95
C ASN A 17 -16.13 13.81 -6.52
N ILE A 18 -15.60 14.62 -5.60
CA ILE A 18 -15.49 14.24 -4.19
C ILE A 18 -16.89 14.00 -3.60
N ASP A 19 -17.81 14.94 -3.82
CA ASP A 19 -19.19 14.83 -3.35
C ASP A 19 -19.92 13.64 -3.97
N THR A 20 -19.64 13.34 -5.24
CA THR A 20 -20.18 12.16 -5.94
C THR A 20 -19.69 10.87 -5.29
N ILE A 21 -18.39 10.76 -4.98
CA ILE A 21 -17.83 9.56 -4.32
C ILE A 21 -18.46 9.38 -2.93
N VAL A 22 -18.61 10.47 -2.16
CA VAL A 22 -19.26 10.42 -0.84
C VAL A 22 -20.71 9.94 -0.95
N HIS A 23 -21.47 10.46 -1.91
CA HIS A 23 -22.85 10.01 -2.15
C HIS A 23 -22.93 8.54 -2.55
N VAL A 24 -22.02 8.06 -3.39
CA VAL A 24 -21.96 6.64 -3.78
C VAL A 24 -21.68 5.75 -2.56
N LEU A 25 -20.76 6.17 -1.69
CA LEU A 25 -20.46 5.44 -0.45
C LEU A 25 -21.65 5.44 0.53
N GLU A 26 -22.39 6.53 0.61
CA GLU A 26 -23.61 6.58 1.41
C GLU A 26 -24.71 5.68 0.84
N CYS A 27 -24.91 5.71 -0.48
CA CYS A 27 -25.85 4.82 -1.16
C CYS A 27 -25.48 3.35 -0.92
N PHE A 28 -24.19 3.01 -1.04
CA PHE A 28 -23.67 1.69 -0.71
C PHE A 28 -23.99 1.29 0.73
N TYR A 29 -23.79 2.18 1.71
CA TYR A 29 -24.15 1.91 3.09
C TYR A 29 -25.66 1.65 3.26
N ARG A 30 -26.51 2.46 2.61
CA ARG A 30 -27.97 2.29 2.68
C ARG A 30 -28.44 0.96 2.11
N VAL A 31 -27.81 0.48 1.04
CA VAL A 31 -28.20 -0.78 0.36
C VAL A 31 -27.58 -2.00 1.05
N SER A 32 -26.31 -1.93 1.45
CA SER A 32 -25.58 -3.07 2.00
C SER A 32 -25.62 -3.19 3.52
N GLY A 33 -25.95 -2.11 4.24
CA GLY A 33 -25.79 -1.99 5.69
C GLY A 33 -24.34 -1.86 6.16
N MET A 34 -23.35 -1.86 5.26
CA MET A 34 -21.92 -1.82 5.62
C MET A 34 -21.38 -0.39 5.63
N ARG A 35 -21.04 0.12 6.81
CA ARG A 35 -20.60 1.51 6.98
C ARG A 35 -19.09 1.66 6.75
N ILE A 36 -18.73 2.68 5.97
CA ILE A 36 -17.33 3.02 5.72
C ILE A 36 -16.68 3.50 7.02
N ASN A 37 -15.49 2.99 7.31
CA ASN A 37 -14.71 3.39 8.48
C ASN A 37 -13.86 4.64 8.16
N MET A 38 -14.45 5.82 8.33
CA MET A 38 -13.77 7.10 8.05
C MET A 38 -12.48 7.32 8.86
N ARG A 39 -12.31 6.67 10.02
CA ARG A 39 -11.07 6.74 10.82
C ARG A 39 -9.89 6.01 10.16
N LYS A 40 -10.19 5.00 9.32
CA LYS A 40 -9.19 4.28 8.53
C LYS A 40 -9.04 4.84 7.10
N SER A 41 -10.10 5.47 6.58
CA SER A 41 -10.08 6.13 5.27
C SER A 41 -9.14 7.33 5.25
N LYS A 42 -8.44 7.51 4.13
CA LYS A 42 -7.53 8.64 3.94
C LYS A 42 -7.67 9.26 2.56
N LEU A 43 -7.43 10.57 2.46
CA LEU A 43 -7.46 11.36 1.23
C LEU A 43 -6.07 11.91 0.89
N MET A 44 -5.71 11.87 -0.39
CA MET A 44 -4.48 12.46 -0.91
C MET A 44 -4.80 13.23 -2.20
N GLY A 45 -4.31 14.46 -2.29
CA GLY A 45 -4.32 15.24 -3.53
C GLY A 45 -2.98 15.13 -4.25
N ILE A 46 -3.01 14.76 -5.53
CA ILE A 46 -1.81 14.73 -6.39
C ILE A 46 -1.72 16.08 -7.09
N PHE A 47 -0.64 16.83 -6.86
CA PHE A 47 -0.47 18.21 -7.35
C PHE A 47 -1.58 19.18 -6.89
N VAL A 48 -2.09 18.98 -5.66
CA VAL A 48 -3.11 19.83 -5.05
C VAL A 48 -2.53 20.45 -3.78
N GLU A 49 -2.86 21.72 -3.53
CA GLU A 49 -2.44 22.42 -2.32
C GLU A 49 -2.96 21.72 -1.06
N LYS A 50 -2.07 21.58 -0.06
CA LYS A 50 -2.37 20.90 1.20
C LYS A 50 -3.63 21.44 1.90
N ASN A 51 -3.81 22.76 1.92
CA ASN A 51 -4.99 23.39 2.50
C ASN A 51 -6.31 22.92 1.86
N ARG A 52 -6.33 22.72 0.54
CA ARG A 52 -7.50 22.20 -0.17
C ARG A 52 -7.77 20.73 0.17
N VAL A 53 -6.70 19.95 0.32
CA VAL A 53 -6.80 18.54 0.71
C VAL A 53 -7.31 18.41 2.15
N ASP A 54 -6.78 19.19 3.07
CA ASP A 54 -7.19 19.18 4.47
C ASP A 54 -8.64 19.66 4.63
N PHE A 55 -9.06 20.69 3.87
CA PHE A 55 -10.46 21.13 3.83
C PHE A 55 -11.40 20.03 3.34
N ALA A 56 -11.05 19.37 2.23
CA ALA A 56 -11.84 18.26 1.69
C ALA A 56 -11.90 17.07 2.66
N ALA A 57 -10.78 16.70 3.27
CA ALA A 57 -10.72 15.62 4.25
C ALA A 57 -11.55 15.93 5.50
N CYS A 58 -11.51 17.18 5.98
CA CYS A 58 -12.35 17.66 7.07
C CYS A 58 -13.84 17.56 6.73
N LYS A 59 -14.23 17.99 5.52
CA LYS A 59 -15.62 17.88 5.01
C LYS A 59 -16.12 16.44 4.98
N ILE A 60 -15.28 15.49 4.57
CA ILE A 60 -15.61 14.06 4.48
C ILE A 60 -15.55 13.38 5.87
N GLY A 61 -14.74 13.92 6.78
CA GLY A 61 -14.45 13.34 8.08
C GLY A 61 -13.39 12.23 8.04
N CYS A 62 -12.48 12.27 7.06
CA CYS A 62 -11.38 11.31 6.92
C CYS A 62 -10.01 11.96 7.19
N LEU A 63 -8.95 11.14 7.29
CA LEU A 63 -7.59 11.65 7.47
C LEU A 63 -6.95 12.05 6.13
N THR A 64 -5.90 12.87 6.16
CA THR A 64 -5.03 13.09 5.00
C THR A 64 -3.80 12.19 5.04
N PHE A 65 -3.20 11.93 3.88
CA PHE A 65 -1.90 11.26 3.79
C PHE A 65 -1.06 11.80 2.64
N GLU A 66 0.24 11.58 2.74
CA GLU A 66 1.23 12.06 1.78
C GLU A 66 1.96 10.88 1.11
N SER A 67 2.50 11.13 -0.07
CA SER A 67 3.37 10.18 -0.77
C SER A 67 4.80 10.27 -0.22
N PRO A 68 5.53 9.13 -0.09
CA PRO A 68 5.12 7.78 -0.42
C PRO A 68 4.31 7.09 0.70
N PHE A 69 3.32 6.29 0.32
CA PHE A 69 2.45 5.57 1.26
C PHE A 69 2.45 4.06 1.01
N SER A 70 2.05 3.26 2.00
CA SER A 70 1.97 1.80 1.86
C SER A 70 0.54 1.35 1.53
N TYR A 71 0.39 0.56 0.47
CA TYR A 71 -0.85 -0.12 0.10
C TYR A 71 -0.55 -1.59 -0.19
N LEU A 72 -1.26 -2.51 0.46
CA LEU A 72 -1.07 -3.97 0.33
C LEU A 72 0.41 -4.42 0.46
N GLY A 73 1.14 -3.82 1.40
CA GLY A 73 2.55 -4.13 1.68
C GLY A 73 3.59 -3.51 0.73
N SER A 74 3.14 -2.78 -0.31
CA SER A 74 3.97 -2.10 -1.30
C SER A 74 3.95 -0.58 -1.12
N LYS A 75 5.10 0.08 -1.29
CA LYS A 75 5.17 1.55 -1.26
C LYS A 75 4.74 2.12 -2.61
N VAL A 76 3.66 2.89 -2.60
CA VAL A 76 3.13 3.64 -3.74
C VAL A 76 3.67 5.07 -3.69
N GLY A 77 4.12 5.57 -4.85
CA GLY A 77 4.70 6.92 -4.97
C GLY A 77 6.17 7.04 -4.56
N ALA A 78 6.80 5.95 -4.10
CA ALA A 78 8.25 5.89 -3.92
C ALA A 78 8.95 5.76 -5.29
N LEU A 79 10.15 6.34 -5.42
CA LEU A 79 11.01 6.12 -6.60
C LEU A 79 11.60 4.70 -6.55
N MET A 80 10.77 3.69 -6.83
CA MET A 80 11.19 2.28 -6.84
C MET A 80 12.24 1.96 -7.92
N SER A 81 12.58 2.92 -8.78
CA SER A 81 13.74 2.86 -9.68
C SER A 81 15.08 3.08 -8.96
N ARG A 82 15.08 3.61 -7.73
CA ARG A 82 16.30 3.82 -6.94
C ARG A 82 16.57 2.61 -6.04
N ILE A 83 17.84 2.22 -5.97
CA ILE A 83 18.35 1.13 -5.12
C ILE A 83 17.87 1.29 -3.66
N HIS A 84 17.92 2.52 -3.14
CA HIS A 84 17.55 2.81 -1.75
C HIS A 84 16.09 2.45 -1.42
N SER A 85 15.18 2.53 -2.39
CA SER A 85 13.77 2.16 -2.19
C SER A 85 13.57 0.63 -2.09
N TRP A 86 14.56 -0.17 -2.47
CA TRP A 86 14.57 -1.62 -2.29
C TRP A 86 15.18 -2.08 -0.97
N ASN A 87 15.93 -1.22 -0.26
CA ASN A 87 16.56 -1.58 1.02
C ASN A 87 15.53 -2.08 2.04
N GLU A 88 14.37 -1.42 2.16
CA GLU A 88 13.31 -1.89 3.06
C GLU A 88 12.72 -3.25 2.66
N ILE A 89 12.72 -3.60 1.37
CA ILE A 89 12.30 -4.92 0.91
C ILE A 89 13.36 -5.95 1.31
N VAL A 90 14.63 -5.64 1.08
CA VAL A 90 15.78 -6.47 1.46
C VAL A 90 15.81 -6.71 2.96
N ASP A 91 15.67 -5.66 3.77
CA ASP A 91 15.64 -5.74 5.23
C ASP A 91 14.47 -6.59 5.72
N ARG A 92 13.28 -6.48 5.08
CA ARG A 92 12.15 -7.36 5.39
C ARG A 92 12.43 -8.81 5.06
N VAL A 93 13.10 -9.09 3.94
CA VAL A 93 13.53 -10.46 3.59
C VAL A 93 14.54 -10.99 4.61
N ILE A 94 15.57 -10.22 4.94
CA ILE A 94 16.59 -10.59 5.94
C ILE A 94 15.94 -10.83 7.30
N ALA A 95 15.12 -9.90 7.79
CA ALA A 95 14.42 -10.05 9.06
C ALA A 95 13.52 -11.30 9.08
N ARG A 96 12.85 -11.59 7.95
CA ARG A 96 11.99 -12.76 7.84
C ARG A 96 12.78 -14.04 7.68
N ILE A 97 14.05 -14.03 7.27
CA ILE A 97 14.95 -15.19 7.32
C ILE A 97 15.53 -15.36 8.73
N SER A 98 15.91 -14.26 9.38
CA SER A 98 16.53 -14.23 10.71
C SER A 98 15.57 -14.58 11.86
N LYS A 99 14.27 -14.32 11.69
CA LYS A 99 13.24 -14.67 12.70
C LYS A 99 12.99 -16.18 12.83
N TRP A 100 13.34 -16.98 11.84
CA TRP A 100 13.16 -18.43 11.94
C TRP A 100 14.31 -19.04 12.72
N LYS A 101 14.04 -20.12 13.44
CA LYS A 101 15.07 -20.94 14.10
C LYS A 101 15.93 -21.63 13.04
N MET A 102 16.78 -20.87 12.35
CA MET A 102 17.71 -21.37 11.35
C MET A 102 18.67 -22.40 11.97
N LYS A 103 18.91 -22.30 13.28
CA LYS A 103 19.72 -23.25 14.08
C LYS A 103 19.04 -24.60 14.33
N THR A 104 17.72 -24.74 14.15
CA THR A 104 17.00 -26.02 14.37
C THR A 104 16.56 -26.69 13.06
N LEU A 105 16.86 -26.08 11.91
CA LEU A 105 16.49 -26.59 10.60
C LEU A 105 17.65 -27.38 9.97
N SER A 106 17.31 -28.53 9.38
CA SER A 106 18.25 -29.29 8.55
C SER A 106 18.71 -28.45 7.35
N ILE A 107 19.81 -28.85 6.68
CA ILE A 107 20.25 -28.20 5.42
C ILE A 107 19.09 -28.11 4.42
N GLY A 108 18.32 -29.19 4.25
CA GLY A 108 17.17 -29.22 3.33
C GLY A 108 16.04 -28.28 3.75
N GLY A 109 15.76 -28.20 5.06
CA GLY A 109 14.77 -27.25 5.61
C GLY A 109 15.19 -25.79 5.38
N ARG A 110 16.48 -25.47 5.56
CA ARG A 110 17.04 -24.14 5.29
C ARG A 110 16.95 -23.78 3.82
N LEU A 111 17.29 -24.70 2.90
CA LEU A 111 17.21 -24.45 1.46
C LEU A 111 15.75 -24.24 1.01
N THR A 112 14.82 -25.04 1.52
CA THR A 112 13.39 -24.92 1.22
C THR A 112 12.84 -23.59 1.73
N LEU A 113 13.22 -23.17 2.95
CA LEU A 113 12.86 -21.88 3.51
C LEU A 113 13.41 -20.71 2.68
N LEU A 114 14.68 -20.79 2.26
CA LEU A 114 15.28 -19.76 1.43
C LEU A 114 14.53 -19.63 0.10
N LYS A 115 14.22 -20.76 -0.56
CA LYS A 115 13.46 -20.79 -1.80
C LYS A 115 12.05 -20.20 -1.63
N SER A 116 11.35 -20.51 -0.53
CA SER A 116 10.00 -20.00 -0.32
C SER A 116 9.96 -18.49 -0.04
N VAL A 117 10.92 -17.96 0.73
CA VAL A 117 11.02 -16.53 1.03
C VAL A 117 11.46 -15.73 -0.21
N LEU A 118 12.52 -16.18 -0.89
CA LEU A 118 13.04 -15.51 -2.10
C LEU A 118 12.12 -15.67 -3.31
N GLY A 119 11.34 -16.75 -3.38
CA GLY A 119 10.41 -17.00 -4.47
C GLY A 119 9.09 -16.24 -4.37
N SER A 120 8.72 -15.75 -3.18
CA SER A 120 7.42 -15.09 -2.96
C SER A 120 7.52 -13.59 -2.73
N MET A 121 8.43 -13.12 -1.86
CA MET A 121 8.49 -11.70 -1.48
C MET A 121 9.16 -10.80 -2.53
N PRO A 122 10.41 -11.09 -2.98
CA PRO A 122 11.06 -10.29 -4.02
C PRO A 122 10.28 -10.33 -5.33
N VAL A 123 9.78 -11.51 -5.71
CA VAL A 123 9.03 -11.73 -6.95
C VAL A 123 7.75 -10.90 -6.98
N TYR A 124 7.00 -10.83 -5.87
CA TYR A 124 5.84 -9.95 -5.76
C TYR A 124 6.20 -8.49 -6.04
N HIS A 125 7.27 -7.97 -5.43
CA HIS A 125 7.68 -6.59 -5.66
C HIS A 125 8.26 -6.35 -7.08
N MET A 126 8.99 -7.31 -7.65
CA MET A 126 9.49 -7.27 -9.02
C MET A 126 8.38 -7.33 -10.07
N SER A 127 7.24 -7.94 -9.76
CA SER A 127 6.06 -7.94 -10.64
C SER A 127 5.39 -6.56 -10.73
N ILE A 128 5.56 -5.73 -9.70
CA ILE A 128 4.92 -4.40 -9.59
C ILE A 128 5.88 -3.29 -10.02
N PHE A 129 7.18 -3.44 -9.77
CA PHE A 129 8.19 -2.41 -10.03
C PHE A 129 9.36 -2.93 -10.86
N LYS A 130 9.88 -2.10 -11.77
CA LYS A 130 11.12 -2.42 -12.50
C LYS A 130 12.28 -2.55 -11.52
N PHE A 131 12.92 -3.72 -11.51
CA PHE A 131 14.07 -3.99 -10.66
C PHE A 131 15.29 -3.17 -11.14
N PRO A 132 15.99 -2.44 -10.25
CA PRO A 132 17.19 -1.73 -10.64
C PRO A 132 18.33 -2.72 -10.83
N MET A 133 18.98 -2.70 -12.00
CA MET A 133 20.09 -3.62 -12.36
C MET A 133 21.27 -3.63 -11.36
N LYS A 134 21.39 -2.60 -10.51
CA LYS A 134 22.47 -2.45 -9.51
C LYS A 134 22.14 -3.03 -8.12
N VAL A 135 20.98 -3.69 -7.94
CA VAL A 135 20.59 -4.34 -6.67
C VAL A 135 20.98 -5.84 -6.66
N CYS A 136 21.62 -6.33 -7.74
CA CYS A 136 22.23 -7.65 -7.82
C CYS A 136 23.69 -7.62 -7.37
#